data_AF-V9HC33-F1
#
_entry.id   AF-V9HC33-F1
#
_cell.length_a   1.000
_cell.length_b   1.000
_cell.length_c   1.000
_cell.angle_alpha   90.00
_cell.angle_beta   90.00
_cell.angle_gamma   90.00
#
_symmetry.space_group_name_H-M   'P 1'
#
loop_
_entity.id
_entity.type
_entity.pdbx_description
1 polymer ?
#
loop_
_entity_poly.entity_id
_entity_poly.type
_entity_poly.pdbx_seq_one_letter_code
_entity_poly.pdbx_strand_id
1 'polypeptide(L)'
;MEYNEKCYKSKIKILKANHDLKKYIKEAREAIINNEYSKAELYLKEALVMDSSNAEIENLFGVIEELIGNKRVAQNYYRVALVFDSTYTPAENNLKRLSLDNSGIYSIDLGE
;
A
#
# COMPACT_ATOMS: atom_id res chain seq x y z
N MET A 1 -7.12 -37.15 -15.25
CA MET A 1 -7.88 -35.91 -15.58
C MET A 1 -8.09 -35.01 -14.37
N GLU A 2 -8.31 -35.54 -13.15
CA GLU A 2 -8.41 -34.75 -11.89
C GLU A 2 -7.24 -33.82 -11.56
N TYR A 3 -6.00 -34.23 -11.86
CA TYR A 3 -4.79 -33.44 -11.53
C TYR A 3 -4.78 -32.06 -12.24
N ASN A 4 -5.23 -31.99 -13.49
CA ASN A 4 -5.32 -30.73 -14.25
C ASN A 4 -6.44 -29.83 -13.73
N GLU A 5 -7.56 -30.40 -13.28
CA GLU A 5 -8.69 -29.63 -12.75
C GLU A 5 -8.35 -28.96 -11.41
N LYS A 6 -7.61 -29.65 -10.53
CA LYS A 6 -7.15 -29.09 -9.24
C LYS A 6 -6.19 -27.91 -9.45
N CYS A 7 -5.24 -28.04 -10.39
CA CYS A 7 -4.29 -26.98 -10.73
C CYS A 7 -4.97 -25.76 -11.37
N TYR A 8 -6.00 -25.98 -12.18
CA TYR A 8 -6.78 -24.90 -12.77
C TYR A 8 -7.60 -24.12 -11.72
N LYS A 9 -8.25 -24.85 -10.79
CA LYS A 9 -8.99 -24.25 -9.66
C LYS A 9 -8.08 -23.42 -8.74
N SER A 10 -6.87 -23.89 -8.45
CA SER A 10 -5.91 -23.12 -7.63
C SER A 10 -5.45 -21.84 -8.34
N LYS A 11 -5.19 -21.90 -9.65
CA LYS A 11 -4.83 -20.73 -10.45
C LYS A 11 -5.94 -19.68 -10.48
N ILE A 12 -7.21 -20.09 -10.65
CA ILE A 12 -8.36 -19.18 -10.57
C ILE A 12 -8.44 -18.51 -9.19
N LYS A 13 -8.24 -19.26 -8.11
CA LYS A 13 -8.26 -18.71 -6.74
C LYS A 13 -7.18 -17.64 -6.55
N ILE A 14 -5.96 -17.89 -7.04
CA ILE A 14 -4.85 -16.92 -6.99
C ILE A 14 -5.18 -15.68 -7.81
N LEU A 15 -5.67 -15.85 -9.04
CA LEU A 15 -6.06 -14.73 -9.90
C LEU A 15 -7.15 -13.87 -9.26
N LYS A 16 -8.14 -14.50 -8.63
CA LYS A 16 -9.20 -13.81 -7.89
C LYS A 16 -8.64 -13.04 -6.70
N ALA A 17 -7.79 -13.66 -5.87
CA ALA A 17 -7.15 -12.98 -4.74
C ALA A 17 -6.31 -11.78 -5.20
N ASN A 18 -5.56 -11.91 -6.31
CA ASN A 18 -4.79 -10.81 -6.87
C ASN A 18 -5.67 -9.67 -7.40
N HIS A 19 -6.81 -10.00 -8.01
CA HIS A 19 -7.79 -9.01 -8.43
C HIS A 19 -8.37 -8.25 -7.23
N ASP A 20 -8.73 -8.97 -6.17
CA ASP A 20 -9.30 -8.39 -4.96
C ASP A 20 -8.25 -7.52 -4.21
N LEU A 21 -6.99 -7.94 -4.17
CA LEU A 21 -5.87 -7.16 -3.64
C LEU A 21 -5.73 -5.80 -4.35
N LYS A 22 -5.63 -5.83 -5.69
CA LYS A 22 -5.53 -4.59 -6.49
C LYS A 22 -6.74 -3.68 -6.30
N LYS A 23 -7.93 -4.27 -6.18
CA LYS A 23 -9.16 -3.51 -5.91
C LYS A 23 -9.06 -2.79 -4.55
N TYR A 24 -8.66 -3.48 -3.48
CA TYR A 24 -8.55 -2.86 -2.16
C TYR A 24 -7.49 -1.75 -2.11
N ILE A 25 -6.33 -1.94 -2.75
CA ILE A 25 -5.31 -0.89 -2.85
C ILE A 25 -5.86 0.35 -3.58
N LYS A 26 -6.57 0.15 -4.70
CA LYS A 26 -7.19 1.25 -5.45
C LYS A 26 -8.22 2.01 -4.60
N GLU A 27 -9.11 1.29 -3.93
CA GLU A 27 -10.15 1.87 -3.08
C GLU A 27 -9.53 2.62 -1.87
N ALA A 28 -8.42 2.11 -1.32
CA ALA A 28 -7.66 2.81 -0.30
C ALA A 28 -7.07 4.13 -0.82
N ARG A 29 -6.50 4.12 -2.03
CA ARG A 29 -5.97 5.32 -2.70
C ARG A 29 -7.06 6.38 -2.89
N GLU A 30 -8.22 5.97 -3.40
CA GLU A 30 -9.38 6.85 -3.57
C GLU A 30 -9.87 7.42 -2.23
N ALA A 31 -9.96 6.59 -1.19
CA ALA A 31 -10.32 7.04 0.15
C ALA A 31 -9.30 8.04 0.73
N ILE A 32 -7.99 7.85 0.52
CA ILE A 32 -6.94 8.81 0.92
C ILE A 32 -7.14 10.16 0.22
N ILE A 33 -7.37 10.15 -1.10
CA ILE A 33 -7.60 11.37 -1.90
C ILE A 33 -8.84 12.13 -1.38
N ASN A 34 -9.86 11.41 -0.93
CA ASN A 34 -11.09 11.98 -0.36
C ASN A 34 -10.98 12.35 1.14
N ASN A 35 -9.80 12.19 1.76
CA ASN A 35 -9.56 12.38 3.20
C ASN A 35 -10.37 11.43 4.11
N GLU A 36 -10.80 10.28 3.58
CA GLU A 36 -11.54 9.23 4.29
C GLU A 36 -10.57 8.22 4.93
N TYR A 37 -9.64 8.68 5.78
CA TYR A 37 -8.50 7.88 6.24
C TYR A 37 -8.87 6.58 6.97
N SER A 38 -9.92 6.59 7.80
CA SER A 38 -10.39 5.38 8.48
C SER A 38 -10.93 4.33 7.50
N LYS A 39 -11.53 4.76 6.38
CA LYS A 39 -12.00 3.86 5.33
C LYS A 39 -10.83 3.33 4.50
N ALA A 40 -9.85 4.18 4.20
CA ALA A 40 -8.61 3.75 3.56
C ALA A 40 -7.90 2.67 4.39
N GLU A 41 -7.80 2.86 5.71
CA GLU A 41 -7.19 1.90 6.62
C GLU A 41 -7.91 0.54 6.62
N LEU A 42 -9.26 0.54 6.55
CA LEU A 42 -10.03 -0.70 6.42
C LEU A 42 -9.72 -1.44 5.12
N TYR A 43 -9.66 -0.74 3.99
CA TYR A 43 -9.28 -1.36 2.71
C TYR A 43 -7.84 -1.89 2.74
N LEU A 44 -6.90 -1.16 3.34
CA LEU A 44 -5.52 -1.63 3.47
C LEU A 44 -5.40 -2.85 4.38
N LYS A 45 -6.22 -2.96 5.44
CA LYS A 45 -6.28 -4.16 6.29
C LYS A 45 -6.77 -5.38 5.50
N GLU A 46 -7.78 -5.21 4.65
CA GLU A 46 -8.26 -6.29 3.76
C GLU A 46 -7.18 -6.69 2.73
N ALA A 47 -6.46 -5.72 2.17
CA ALA A 47 -5.32 -5.97 1.28
C ALA A 47 -4.19 -6.72 1.99
N LEU A 48 -3.88 -6.35 3.24
CA LEU A 48 -2.79 -6.93 4.03
C LEU A 48 -3.03 -8.41 4.36
N VAL A 49 -4.30 -8.82 4.54
CA VAL A 49 -4.68 -10.23 4.70
C VAL A 49 -4.34 -11.06 3.46
N MET A 50 -4.30 -10.44 2.27
CA MET A 50 -4.00 -11.10 1.01
C MET A 50 -2.50 -11.15 0.72
N ASP A 51 -1.79 -10.06 0.99
CA ASP A 51 -0.34 -9.95 0.84
C ASP A 51 0.25 -9.10 1.96
N SER A 52 0.80 -9.77 2.99
CA SER A 52 1.36 -9.12 4.17
C SER A 52 2.75 -8.52 3.94
N SER A 53 3.33 -8.69 2.75
CA SER A 53 4.69 -8.26 2.40
C SER A 53 4.68 -7.30 1.20
N ASN A 54 3.58 -6.57 1.03
CA ASN A 54 3.39 -5.69 -0.11
C ASN A 54 3.88 -4.27 0.19
N ALA A 55 4.87 -3.80 -0.57
CA ALA A 55 5.45 -2.47 -0.37
C ALA A 55 4.44 -1.32 -0.56
N GLU A 56 3.49 -1.47 -1.48
CA GLU A 56 2.47 -0.46 -1.75
C GLU A 56 1.49 -0.30 -0.59
N ILE A 57 1.08 -1.41 0.04
CA ILE A 57 0.22 -1.37 1.24
C ILE A 57 0.91 -0.60 2.36
N GLU A 58 2.17 -0.92 2.64
CA GLU A 58 2.96 -0.25 3.68
C GLU A 58 3.17 1.23 3.36
N ASN A 59 3.43 1.58 2.09
CA ASN A 59 3.51 2.97 1.66
C ASN A 59 2.21 3.74 1.94
N LEU A 60 1.06 3.16 1.61
CA LEU A 60 -0.24 3.80 1.83
C LEU A 60 -0.59 3.95 3.31
N PHE A 61 -0.22 2.99 4.18
CA PHE A 61 -0.30 3.19 5.62
C PHE A 61 0.57 4.36 6.08
N GLY A 62 1.79 4.47 5.53
CA GLY A 62 2.68 5.59 5.82
C GLY A 62 2.09 6.94 5.41
N VAL A 63 1.43 7.00 4.25
CA VAL A 63 0.74 8.20 3.77
C VAL A 63 -0.39 8.61 4.72
N ILE A 64 -1.21 7.65 5.19
CA ILE A 64 -2.27 7.93 6.16
C ILE A 64 -1.68 8.54 7.43
N GLU A 65 -0.63 7.92 7.99
CA GLU A 65 0.04 8.41 9.19
C GLU A 65 0.66 9.80 8.99
N GLU A 66 1.22 10.09 7.81
CA GLU A 66 1.75 11.42 7.48
C GLU A 66 0.63 12.47 7.47
N LEU A 67 -0.49 12.16 6.82
CA LEU A 67 -1.65 13.05 6.67
C LEU A 67 -2.34 13.37 8.00
N ILE A 68 -2.36 12.42 8.94
CA ILE A 68 -2.90 12.64 10.30
C ILE A 68 -1.87 13.23 11.28
N GLY A 69 -0.64 13.52 10.82
CA GLY A 69 0.40 14.21 11.59
C GLY A 69 1.39 13.32 12.34
N ASN A 70 1.27 12.00 12.20
CA ASN A 70 2.13 11.00 12.85
C ASN A 70 3.42 10.74 12.06
N LYS A 71 4.19 11.81 11.79
CA LYS A 71 5.39 11.76 10.91
C LYS A 71 6.38 10.63 11.21
N ARG A 72 6.66 10.35 12.49
CA ARG A 72 7.59 9.27 12.87
C ARG A 72 7.05 7.89 12.52
N VAL A 73 5.74 7.68 12.64
CA VAL A 73 5.09 6.41 12.29
C VAL A 73 5.09 6.26 10.77
N ALA A 74 4.79 7.33 10.03
CA ALA A 74 4.88 7.36 8.57
C ALA A 74 6.27 6.94 8.05
N GLN A 75 7.35 7.48 8.64
CA GLN A 75 8.72 7.10 8.28
C GLN A 75 9.00 5.61 8.48
N ASN A 76 8.43 4.99 9.52
CA ASN A 76 8.61 3.56 9.75
C ASN A 76 7.93 2.75 8.64
N TYR A 77 6.68 3.11 8.30
CA TYR A 77 5.95 2.47 7.20
C TYR A 77 6.68 2.59 5.86
N TYR A 78 7.16 3.79 5.50
CA TYR A 78 7.96 3.95 4.28
C TYR A 78 9.24 3.12 4.28
N ARG A 79 9.91 2.96 5.43
CA ARG A 79 11.07 2.08 5.54
C ARG A 79 10.71 0.60 5.40
N VAL A 80 9.57 0.17 5.95
CA VAL A 80 9.10 -1.22 5.79
C VAL A 80 8.76 -1.50 4.32
N ALA A 81 8.13 -0.56 3.62
CA ALA A 81 7.89 -0.68 2.18
C ALA A 81 9.20 -0.94 1.41
N LEU A 82 10.27 -0.21 1.74
CA LEU A 82 11.60 -0.39 1.12
C LEU A 82 12.32 -1.68 1.56
N VAL A 83 11.96 -2.25 2.71
CA VAL A 83 12.44 -3.58 3.13
C VAL A 83 11.78 -4.68 2.29
N PHE A 84 10.48 -4.53 1.97
CA PHE A 84 9.76 -5.48 1.13
C PHE A 84 10.11 -5.35 -0.36
N ASP A 85 10.24 -4.12 -0.85
CA ASP A 85 10.70 -3.83 -2.20
C ASP A 85 11.60 -2.59 -2.18
N SER A 86 12.92 -2.81 -2.26
CA SER A 86 13.91 -1.74 -2.28
C SER A 86 13.83 -0.84 -3.51
N THR A 87 13.07 -1.24 -4.53
CA THR A 87 12.86 -0.48 -5.78
C THR A 87 11.54 0.28 -5.82
N TYR A 88 10.74 0.21 -4.74
CA TYR A 88 9.46 0.89 -4.64
C TYR A 88 9.64 2.41 -4.45
N THR A 89 9.84 3.09 -5.58
CA THR A 89 10.10 4.54 -5.69
C THR A 89 9.15 5.43 -4.88
N PRO A 90 7.83 5.15 -4.78
CA PRO A 90 6.92 6.00 -4.00
C PRO A 90 7.30 6.14 -2.51
N ALA A 91 7.71 5.04 -1.87
CA ALA A 91 8.14 5.08 -0.48
C ALA A 91 9.45 5.86 -0.31
N GLU A 92 10.38 5.74 -1.27
CA GLU A 92 11.62 6.51 -1.26
C GLU A 92 11.35 8.02 -1.41
N ASN A 93 10.45 8.39 -2.33
CA ASN A 93 10.02 9.78 -2.55
C ASN A 93 9.40 10.37 -1.28
N ASN A 94 8.49 9.63 -0.64
CA ASN A 94 7.84 10.05 0.59
C ASN A 94 8.83 10.21 1.75
N LEU A 95 9.75 9.26 1.94
CA LEU A 95 10.76 9.33 2.99
C LEU A 95 11.72 10.51 2.79
N LYS A 96 12.15 10.77 1.54
CA LYS A 96 12.97 11.94 1.19
C LYS A 96 12.22 13.24 1.48
N ARG A 97 10.97 13.37 1.03
CA ARG A 97 10.13 14.55 1.29
C ARG A 97 10.01 14.85 2.78
N LEU A 98 9.71 13.84 3.59
CA LEU A 98 9.49 14.02 5.03
C LEU A 98 10.78 14.34 5.80
N SER A 99 11.94 13.90 5.30
CA SER A 99 13.24 14.08 5.96
C SER A 99 13.91 15.43 5.67
N LEU A 100 13.56 16.08 4.56
CA LEU A 100 14.21 17.31 4.11
C LEU A 100 13.63 18.60 4.71
N ASP A 101 12.70 18.51 5.66
CA ASP A 101 11.95 19.64 6.26
C ASP A 101 11.35 20.62 5.23
N ASN A 102 11.16 20.13 4.00
CA ASN A 102 10.71 20.89 2.82
C ASN A 102 9.28 20.49 2.46
N SER A 103 8.44 20.34 3.49
CA SER A 103 7.06 19.83 3.39
C SER A 103 6.11 20.69 2.56
N GLY A 104 6.58 21.79 1.97
CA GLY A 104 5.76 22.75 1.22
C GLY A 104 5.82 22.64 -0.31
N ILE A 105 6.74 21.87 -0.91
CA ILE A 105 6.97 21.95 -2.38
C ILE A 105 6.65 20.64 -3.13
N TYR A 106 6.68 19.49 -2.46
CA TYR A 106 6.49 18.18 -3.11
C TYR A 106 5.18 17.50 -2.69
N SER A 107 4.44 16.97 -3.65
CA SER A 107 3.22 16.19 -3.40
C SER A 107 3.51 14.86 -2.70
N ILE A 108 2.51 14.35 -1.97
CA ILE A 108 2.51 12.98 -1.45
C ILE A 108 2.44 11.99 -2.63
N ASP A 109 3.31 10.98 -2.62
CA ASP A 109 3.35 9.94 -3.65
C ASP A 109 2.59 8.71 -3.17
N LEU A 110 1.42 8.46 -3.77
CA LEU A 110 0.58 7.34 -3.37
C LEU A 110 1.06 6.02 -3.99
N GLY A 111 1.87 6.03 -5.05
CA GLY A 111 2.05 4.89 -5.96
C GLY A 111 0.97 4.80 -7.04
N GLU A 112 1.17 3.89 -8.02
CA GLU A 112 0.28 3.68 -9.18
C GLU A 112 -0.90 2.76 -8.87
#